data_AF-A0A8T4J9I8-F1
#
_entry.id   AF-A0A8T4J9I8-F1
#
_cell.length_a   1.000
_cell.length_b   1.000
_cell.length_c   1.000
_cell.angle_alpha   90.00
_cell.angle_beta   90.00
_cell.angle_gamma   90.00
#
_symmetry.space_group_name_H-M   'P 1'
#
loop_
_entity.id
_entity.type
_entity.pdbx_description
1 polymer ?
#
loop_
_entity_poly.entity_id
_entity_poly.type
_entity_poly.pdbx_seq_one_letter_code
_entity_poly.pdbx_strand_id
1 'polypeptide(L)'
;MSNEISVVYNVGENEVKLTPKIVSEYLTGGANITMPEFKMFSELCKARGLNPFLKEAYIIKYGNAPAQIVVGKDAILKRAIVHPDFDGREQGVIVVNSNGETIERKGTFFLQSETLVGGWAKVYRKNWKFPVYITVAFSEVAQTKRDGSLNQQWATKGATMIEKVALVRALREAFVEDVSGMYDADEMGVELPSVTIEQEPQNKQEPENKQ
;
A
#
# COMPACT_ATOMS: atom_id res chain seq x y z
N MET A 1 -18.48 31.12 -16.92
CA MET A 1 -18.55 29.81 -16.26
C MET A 1 -17.22 29.12 -16.49
N SER A 2 -16.37 28.99 -15.48
CA SER A 2 -15.09 28.29 -15.64
C SER A 2 -15.38 26.80 -15.79
N ASN A 3 -14.98 26.19 -16.90
CA ASN A 3 -15.04 24.74 -17.04
C ASN A 3 -14.20 24.14 -15.90
N GLU A 4 -14.86 23.45 -14.97
CA GLU A 4 -14.17 22.75 -13.89
C GLU A 4 -13.29 21.66 -14.52
N ILE A 5 -11.99 21.71 -14.24
CA ILE A 5 -11.03 20.73 -14.75
C ILE A 5 -11.43 19.37 -14.19
N SER A 6 -11.70 18.42 -15.09
CA SER A 6 -12.05 17.05 -14.73
C SER A 6 -11.27 16.05 -15.57
N VAL A 7 -10.93 14.92 -14.95
CA VAL A 7 -10.31 13.77 -15.60
C VAL A 7 -11.29 12.60 -15.47
N VAL A 8 -11.75 12.09 -16.62
CA VAL A 8 -12.69 10.98 -16.72
C VAL A 8 -12.04 9.83 -17.48
N TYR A 9 -12.19 8.62 -16.96
CA TYR A 9 -11.67 7.38 -17.56
C TYR A 9 -12.42 6.17 -17.00
N ASN A 10 -12.34 5.03 -17.69
CA ASN A 10 -13.00 3.80 -17.26
C ASN A 10 -11.99 2.84 -16.64
N VAL A 11 -12.40 2.17 -15.56
CA VAL A 11 -11.69 1.04 -14.94
C VAL A 11 -12.64 -0.16 -14.96
N GLY A 12 -12.46 -1.04 -15.95
CA GLY A 12 -13.45 -2.07 -16.26
C GLY A 12 -14.76 -1.43 -16.73
N GLU A 13 -15.85 -1.77 -16.07
CA GLU A 13 -17.20 -1.23 -16.35
C GLU A 13 -17.52 0.05 -15.57
N ASN A 14 -16.63 0.48 -14.66
CA ASN A 14 -16.86 1.65 -13.82
C ASN A 14 -16.23 2.90 -14.43
N GLU A 15 -17.02 3.97 -14.59
CA GLU A 15 -16.51 5.29 -14.91
C GLU A 15 -15.95 5.95 -13.64
N VAL A 16 -14.71 6.42 -13.72
CA VAL A 16 -14.05 7.19 -12.67
C VAL A 16 -13.94 8.64 -13.12
N LYS A 17 -14.52 9.55 -12.34
CA LYS A 17 -14.43 10.99 -12.53
C LYS A 17 -13.70 11.66 -11.37
N LEU A 18 -12.60 12.34 -11.68
CA LEU A 18 -11.80 13.09 -10.71
C LEU A 18 -11.86 14.59 -11.03
N THR A 19 -12.17 15.40 -10.02
CA THR A 19 -11.99 16.86 -10.02
C THR A 19 -11.12 17.25 -8.83
N PRO A 20 -10.47 18.43 -8.84
CA PRO A 20 -9.69 18.88 -7.68
C PRO A 20 -10.51 18.86 -6.38
N LYS A 21 -11.79 19.25 -6.46
CA LYS A 21 -12.74 19.21 -5.34
C LYS A 21 -12.96 17.79 -4.84
N ILE A 22 -13.28 16.85 -5.72
CA ILE A 22 -13.49 15.44 -5.33
C ILE A 22 -12.25 14.85 -4.66
N VAL A 23 -11.08 15.07 -5.25
CA VAL A 23 -9.83 14.52 -4.70
C VAL A 23 -9.53 15.13 -3.32
N SER A 24 -9.71 16.45 -3.18
CA SER A 24 -9.52 17.15 -1.91
C SER A 24 -10.52 16.70 -0.84
N GLU A 25 -11.80 16.58 -1.15
CA GLU A 25 -12.83 16.27 -0.15
C GLU A 25 -12.81 14.80 0.25
N TYR A 26 -12.69 13.88 -0.70
CA TYR A 26 -12.94 12.45 -0.48
C TYR A 26 -11.69 11.58 -0.44
N LEU A 27 -10.57 12.02 -1.05
CA LEU A 27 -9.37 11.18 -1.17
C LEU A 27 -8.23 11.64 -0.26
N THR A 28 -8.17 12.92 0.10
CA THR A 28 -7.19 13.45 1.06
C THR A 28 -7.78 13.75 2.45
N GLY A 29 -9.09 13.59 2.64
CA GLY A 29 -9.77 13.92 3.91
C GLY A 29 -9.92 15.43 4.15
N GLY A 30 -10.13 16.21 3.08
CA GLY A 30 -10.32 17.66 3.13
C GLY A 30 -9.04 18.48 2.98
N ALA A 31 -7.88 17.85 2.75
CA ALA A 31 -6.63 18.58 2.59
C ALA A 31 -6.54 19.26 1.22
N ASN A 32 -6.19 20.55 1.23
CA ASN A 32 -5.99 21.34 0.02
C ASN A 32 -4.86 20.78 -0.84
N ILE A 33 -5.20 20.40 -2.08
CA ILE A 33 -4.24 19.97 -3.09
C ILE A 33 -4.02 21.07 -4.12
N THR A 34 -2.80 21.19 -4.61
CA THR A 34 -2.46 22.08 -5.71
C THR A 34 -2.88 21.47 -7.05
N MET A 35 -3.05 22.31 -8.09
CA MET A 35 -3.40 21.82 -9.42
C MET A 35 -2.36 20.86 -10.02
N PRO A 36 -1.04 21.08 -9.86
CA PRO A 36 -0.03 20.11 -10.28
C PRO A 36 -0.15 18.75 -9.58
N GLU A 37 -0.39 18.74 -8.26
CA GLU A 37 -0.59 17.51 -7.48
C GLU A 37 -1.85 16.76 -7.96
N PHE A 38 -2.95 17.48 -8.18
CA PHE A 38 -4.17 16.91 -8.77
C PHE A 38 -3.88 16.31 -10.16
N LYS A 39 -3.16 17.03 -11.03
CA LYS A 39 -2.87 16.56 -12.38
C LYS A 39 -2.00 15.32 -12.37
N MET A 40 -0.95 15.30 -11.56
CA MET A 40 -0.05 14.15 -11.43
C MET A 40 -0.79 12.92 -10.90
N PHE A 41 -1.63 13.08 -9.88
CA PHE A 41 -2.43 12.00 -9.32
C PHE A 41 -3.47 11.46 -10.30
N SER A 42 -4.26 12.35 -10.91
CA SER A 42 -5.34 11.96 -11.82
C SER A 42 -4.80 11.31 -13.11
N GLU A 43 -3.69 11.81 -13.67
CA GLU A 43 -3.05 11.20 -14.82
C GLU A 43 -2.39 9.86 -14.48
N LEU A 44 -1.81 9.68 -13.29
CA LEU A 44 -1.33 8.37 -12.85
C LEU A 44 -2.48 7.36 -12.81
N CYS A 45 -3.60 7.74 -12.16
CA CYS A 45 -4.75 6.85 -12.05
C CYS A 45 -5.33 6.49 -13.42
N LYS A 46 -5.44 7.48 -14.32
CA LYS A 46 -5.91 7.28 -15.69
C LYS A 46 -4.96 6.40 -16.50
N ALA A 47 -3.67 6.73 -16.54
CA ALA A 47 -2.67 6.02 -17.35
C ALA A 47 -2.49 4.57 -16.90
N ARG A 48 -2.69 4.29 -15.61
CA ARG A 48 -2.55 2.96 -15.05
C ARG A 48 -3.88 2.24 -14.84
N GLY A 49 -5.02 2.89 -15.09
CA GLY A 49 -6.35 2.30 -14.85
C GLY A 49 -6.57 1.92 -13.38
N LEU A 50 -6.20 2.82 -12.46
CA LEU A 50 -6.37 2.65 -11.01
C LEU A 50 -7.64 3.36 -10.56
N ASN A 51 -8.45 2.73 -9.71
CA ASN A 51 -9.61 3.35 -9.10
C ASN A 51 -9.30 3.79 -7.65
N PRO A 52 -9.13 5.10 -7.39
CA PRO A 52 -8.77 5.58 -6.05
C PRO A 52 -9.90 5.39 -5.02
N PHE A 53 -11.16 5.28 -5.45
CA PHE A 53 -12.29 4.99 -4.56
C PHE A 53 -12.29 3.53 -4.08
N LEU A 54 -11.66 2.64 -4.85
CA LEU A 54 -11.40 1.25 -4.47
C LEU A 54 -10.06 1.07 -3.77
N LYS A 55 -9.43 2.16 -3.30
CA LYS A 55 -8.17 2.11 -2.56
C LYS A 55 -6.98 1.56 -3.38
N GLU A 56 -7.08 1.65 -4.71
CA GLU A 56 -6.01 1.24 -5.61
C GLU A 56 -4.93 2.32 -5.77
N ALA A 57 -5.24 3.58 -5.47
CA ALA A 57 -4.30 4.70 -5.45
C ALA A 57 -4.69 5.70 -4.35
N TYR A 58 -3.69 6.33 -3.75
CA TYR A 58 -3.84 7.30 -2.68
C TYR A 58 -3.02 8.55 -2.98
N ILE A 59 -3.55 9.69 -2.58
CA ILE A 59 -2.85 10.95 -2.52
C ILE A 59 -2.89 11.42 -1.07
N ILE A 60 -1.72 11.67 -0.50
CA ILE A 60 -1.55 11.92 0.93
C ILE A 60 -0.89 13.27 1.09
N LYS A 61 -1.57 14.20 1.77
CA LYS A 61 -1.15 15.59 1.93
C LYS A 61 -1.14 15.95 3.41
N TYR A 62 0.03 16.31 3.93
CA TYR A 62 0.18 16.77 5.32
C TYR A 62 0.54 18.25 5.36
N GLY A 63 -0.41 19.08 5.80
CA GLY A 63 -0.24 20.54 5.85
C GLY A 63 0.21 21.10 4.50
N ASN A 64 1.31 21.85 4.50
CA ASN A 64 1.87 22.47 3.30
C ASN A 64 2.93 21.61 2.57
N ALA A 65 3.28 20.42 3.09
CA ALA A 65 4.28 19.56 2.46
C ALA A 65 3.77 19.01 1.11
N PRO A 66 4.63 18.76 0.10
CA PRO A 66 4.21 18.17 -1.17
C PRO A 66 3.43 16.87 -0.99
N ALA A 67 2.34 16.70 -1.75
CA ALA A 67 1.54 15.49 -1.72
C ALA A 67 2.37 14.27 -2.12
N GLN A 68 2.19 13.18 -1.38
CA GLN A 68 2.75 11.87 -1.71
C GLN A 68 1.69 11.06 -2.44
N ILE A 69 2.04 10.45 -3.57
CA ILE A 69 1.13 9.60 -4.35
C ILE A 69 1.65 8.17 -4.27
N VAL A 70 0.80 7.27 -3.79
CA VAL A 70 1.14 5.86 -3.60
C VAL A 70 0.05 4.95 -4.16
N VAL A 71 0.45 3.78 -4.63
CA VAL A 71 -0.44 2.76 -5.18
C VAL A 71 -0.72 1.71 -4.12
N GLY A 72 -1.97 1.26 -4.05
CA GLY A 72 -2.36 0.19 -3.14
C GLY A 72 -1.67 -1.13 -3.49
N LYS A 73 -1.17 -1.86 -2.49
CA LYS A 73 -0.58 -3.20 -2.67
C LYS A 73 -1.47 -4.11 -3.49
N ASP A 74 -2.77 -4.12 -3.20
CA ASP A 74 -3.71 -5.03 -3.85
C ASP A 74 -3.88 -4.71 -5.33
N ALA A 75 -3.70 -3.45 -5.75
CA ALA A 75 -3.69 -3.08 -7.16
C ALA A 75 -2.46 -3.66 -7.88
N ILE A 76 -1.27 -3.55 -7.27
CA ILE A 76 -0.03 -4.15 -7.79
C ILE A 76 -0.16 -5.67 -7.87
N LEU A 77 -0.66 -6.29 -6.80
CA LEU A 77 -0.82 -7.74 -6.72
C LEU A 77 -1.84 -8.25 -7.74
N LYS A 78 -3.01 -7.61 -7.84
CA LYS A 78 -4.04 -7.96 -8.82
C LYS A 78 -3.51 -7.85 -10.24
N ARG A 79 -2.77 -6.77 -10.56
CA ARG A 79 -2.14 -6.57 -11.87
C ARG A 79 -1.18 -7.71 -12.22
N ALA A 80 -0.32 -8.08 -11.28
CA ALA A 80 0.62 -9.16 -11.49
C ALA A 80 -0.09 -10.51 -11.64
N ILE A 81 -1.09 -10.82 -10.80
CA ILE A 81 -1.81 -12.11 -10.85
C ILE A 81 -2.55 -12.32 -12.17
N VAL A 82 -3.14 -11.27 -12.75
CA VAL A 82 -3.85 -11.37 -14.04
C VAL A 82 -2.93 -11.38 -15.25
N HIS A 83 -1.63 -11.12 -15.07
CA HIS A 83 -0.68 -11.10 -16.17
C HIS A 83 -0.53 -12.52 -16.76
N PRO A 84 -0.56 -12.70 -18.09
CA PRO A 84 -0.51 -14.03 -18.72
C PRO A 84 0.70 -14.88 -18.30
N ASP A 85 1.85 -14.23 -18.12
CA ASP A 85 3.10 -14.88 -17.71
C ASP A 85 3.25 -15.10 -16.20
N PHE A 86 2.32 -14.68 -15.34
CA PHE A 86 2.44 -14.95 -13.91
C PHE A 86 2.36 -16.45 -13.61
N ASP A 87 3.31 -16.94 -12.81
CA ASP A 87 3.46 -18.36 -12.50
C ASP A 87 3.56 -18.64 -10.99
N GLY A 88 3.07 -17.69 -10.17
CA GLY A 88 3.06 -17.81 -8.72
C GLY A 88 4.13 -17.00 -8.01
N ARG A 89 4.13 -17.11 -6.69
CA ARG A 89 5.00 -16.36 -5.79
C ARG A 89 5.23 -17.11 -4.48
N GLU A 90 6.34 -16.81 -3.83
CA GLU A 90 6.63 -17.20 -2.46
C GLU A 90 7.17 -16.00 -1.72
N GLN A 91 6.94 -15.93 -0.42
CA GLN A 91 7.41 -14.81 0.39
C GLN A 91 7.42 -15.16 1.86
N GLY A 92 8.15 -14.37 2.62
CA GLY A 92 8.08 -14.42 4.06
C GLY A 92 9.12 -13.54 4.74
N VAL A 93 9.54 -13.97 5.91
CA VAL A 93 10.42 -13.20 6.79
C VAL A 93 11.80 -13.84 6.90
N ILE A 94 12.78 -13.00 7.22
CA ILE A 94 14.13 -13.39 7.57
C ILE A 94 14.30 -13.09 9.06
N VAL A 95 14.69 -14.10 9.82
CA VAL A 95 14.92 -13.98 11.26
C VAL A 95 16.30 -14.47 11.66
N VAL A 96 16.79 -13.99 12.79
CA VAL A 96 17.95 -14.56 13.48
C VAL A 96 17.43 -15.37 14.67
N ASN A 97 17.74 -16.66 14.70
CA ASN A 97 17.34 -17.54 15.80
C ASN A 97 18.21 -17.31 17.06
N SER A 98 17.88 -17.98 18.16
CA SER A 98 18.62 -17.84 19.43
C SER A 98 20.07 -18.33 19.35
N ASN A 99 20.46 -19.07 18.31
CA ASN A 99 21.82 -19.52 18.05
C ASN A 99 22.62 -18.53 17.17
N GLY A 100 22.00 -17.42 16.73
CA GLY A 100 22.62 -16.44 15.83
C GLY A 100 22.54 -16.81 14.35
N GLU A 101 21.80 -17.86 13.98
CA GLU A 101 21.65 -18.29 12.59
C GLU A 101 20.54 -17.51 11.88
N THR A 102 20.79 -17.10 10.64
CA THR A 102 19.80 -16.42 9.81
C THR A 102 18.95 -17.46 9.06
N ILE A 103 17.62 -17.36 9.19
CA ILE A 103 16.67 -18.31 8.63
C ILE A 103 15.59 -17.56 7.83
N GLU A 104 15.38 -17.97 6.58
CA GLU A 104 14.23 -17.59 5.78
C GLU A 104 13.03 -18.48 6.10
N ARG A 105 11.89 -17.89 6.44
CA ARG A 105 10.62 -18.61 6.66
C ARG A 105 9.54 -18.08 5.75
N LYS A 106 8.70 -18.97 5.23
CA LYS A 106 7.51 -18.59 4.47
C LYS A 106 6.45 -17.99 5.39
N GLY A 107 5.78 -16.95 4.92
CA GLY A 107 4.81 -16.19 5.70
C GLY A 107 5.48 -15.37 6.81
N THR A 108 4.69 -14.97 7.80
CA THR A 108 5.10 -13.98 8.81
C THR A 108 5.34 -14.56 10.20
N PHE A 109 5.40 -15.90 10.31
CA PHE A 109 5.54 -16.58 11.59
C PHE A 109 6.99 -16.61 12.08
N PHE A 110 7.21 -16.21 13.33
CA PHE A 110 8.46 -16.32 14.06
C PHE A 110 8.20 -16.39 15.57
N LEU A 111 9.17 -16.89 16.33
CA LEU A 111 9.07 -17.03 17.78
C LEU A 111 9.54 -15.75 18.49
N GLN A 112 9.03 -15.52 19.70
CA GLN A 112 9.42 -14.37 20.52
C GLN A 112 10.92 -14.35 20.88
N SER A 113 11.57 -15.53 20.90
CA SER A 113 13.00 -15.69 21.18
C SER A 113 13.90 -15.41 19.97
N GLU A 114 13.31 -15.01 18.84
CA GLU A 114 13.99 -14.73 17.59
C GLU A 114 13.87 -13.25 17.24
N THR A 115 14.81 -12.77 16.44
CA THR A 115 14.84 -11.38 15.99
C THR A 115 14.42 -11.30 14.54
N LEU A 116 13.39 -10.52 14.23
CA LEU A 116 13.02 -10.18 12.86
C LEU A 116 14.07 -9.24 12.26
N VAL A 117 14.73 -9.67 11.18
CA VAL A 117 15.81 -8.89 10.56
C VAL A 117 15.54 -8.52 9.10
N GLY A 118 14.54 -9.13 8.46
CA GLY A 118 14.20 -8.82 7.09
C GLY A 118 13.00 -9.56 6.55
N GLY A 119 12.80 -9.44 5.25
CA GLY A 119 11.77 -10.11 4.47
C GLY A 119 12.33 -10.54 3.13
N TRP A 120 11.68 -11.53 2.52
CA TRP A 120 12.09 -12.06 1.23
C TRP A 120 10.86 -12.38 0.37
N ALA A 121 11.03 -12.32 -0.95
CA ALA A 121 10.02 -12.73 -1.90
C ALA A 121 10.62 -13.29 -3.19
N LYS A 122 9.97 -14.31 -3.74
CA LYS A 122 10.21 -14.89 -5.06
C LYS A 122 8.98 -14.71 -5.92
N VAL A 123 9.15 -14.23 -7.14
CA VAL A 123 8.05 -14.13 -8.12
C VAL A 123 8.46 -14.90 -9.37
N TYR A 124 7.59 -15.81 -9.77
CA TYR A 124 7.81 -16.71 -10.90
C TYR A 124 7.09 -16.20 -12.14
N ARG A 125 7.78 -16.31 -13.27
CA ARG A 125 7.26 -15.96 -14.59
C ARG A 125 7.48 -17.11 -15.56
N LYS A 126 6.45 -17.45 -16.32
CA LYS A 126 6.47 -18.58 -17.28
C LYS A 126 7.57 -18.44 -18.34
N ASN A 127 7.88 -17.21 -18.73
CA ASN A 127 8.88 -16.91 -19.75
C ASN A 127 10.31 -16.76 -19.19
N TRP A 128 10.52 -16.93 -17.89
CA TRP A 128 11.83 -16.75 -17.25
C TRP A 128 12.33 -18.07 -16.64
N LYS A 129 13.63 -18.33 -16.78
CA LYS A 129 14.26 -19.53 -16.21
C LYS A 129 14.43 -19.45 -14.69
N PHE A 130 14.64 -18.25 -14.18
CA PHE A 130 14.86 -17.99 -12.75
C PHE A 130 13.85 -16.96 -12.26
N PRO A 131 13.31 -17.14 -11.05
CA PRO A 131 12.40 -16.15 -10.47
C PRO A 131 13.15 -14.85 -10.18
N VAL A 132 12.42 -13.75 -10.09
CA VAL A 132 12.89 -12.60 -9.33
C VAL A 132 13.03 -13.03 -7.90
N TYR A 133 14.17 -12.73 -7.28
CA TYR A 133 14.39 -12.96 -5.86
C TYR A 133 14.84 -11.68 -5.18
N ILE A 134 14.03 -11.19 -4.24
CA ILE A 134 14.31 -9.99 -3.46
C ILE A 134 14.43 -10.35 -1.98
N THR A 135 15.41 -9.76 -1.31
CA THR A 135 15.50 -9.66 0.14
C THR A 135 15.55 -8.20 0.56
N VAL A 136 14.99 -7.89 1.72
CA VAL A 136 14.92 -6.53 2.27
C VAL A 136 15.28 -6.58 3.74
N ALA A 137 16.22 -5.74 4.16
CA ALA A 137 16.57 -5.60 5.57
C ALA A 137 15.48 -4.80 6.30
N PHE A 138 15.07 -5.27 7.48
CA PHE A 138 14.07 -4.58 8.29
C PHE A 138 14.50 -3.14 8.61
N SER A 139 15.77 -2.94 8.97
CA SER A 139 16.33 -1.62 9.29
C SER A 139 16.38 -0.64 8.11
N GLU A 140 16.32 -1.11 6.87
CA GLU A 140 16.35 -0.25 5.68
C GLU A 140 15.01 0.45 5.46
N VAL A 141 13.91 -0.24 5.75
CA VAL A 141 12.56 0.18 5.33
C VAL A 141 11.61 0.44 6.49
N ALA A 142 11.97 0.01 7.71
CA ALA A 142 11.11 0.21 8.85
C ALA A 142 10.95 1.69 9.17
N GLN A 143 9.71 2.16 9.13
CA GLN A 143 9.40 3.57 9.31
C GLN A 143 9.44 3.95 10.78
N THR A 144 10.09 5.09 11.06
CA THR A 144 10.25 5.63 12.39
C THR A 144 9.53 6.96 12.55
N LYS A 145 9.18 7.28 13.80
CA LYS A 145 8.71 8.60 14.22
C LYS A 145 9.90 9.54 14.38
N ARG A 146 9.61 10.82 14.64
CA ARG A 146 10.63 11.86 14.87
C ARG A 146 11.59 11.56 16.03
N ASP A 147 11.16 10.76 17.00
CA ASP A 147 11.97 10.35 18.15
C ASP A 147 12.86 9.12 17.87
N GLY A 148 12.84 8.58 16.65
CA GLY A 148 13.59 7.39 16.25
C GLY A 148 12.92 6.05 16.60
N SER A 149 11.80 6.06 17.32
CA SER A 149 11.03 4.85 17.58
C SER A 149 10.25 4.41 16.34
N LEU A 150 9.98 3.11 16.18
CA LEU A 150 9.12 2.63 15.09
C LEU A 150 7.72 3.24 15.16
N ASN A 151 7.12 3.51 13.99
CA ASN A 151 5.71 3.86 13.95
C ASN A 151 4.84 2.66 14.41
N GLN A 152 3.54 2.89 14.61
CA GLN A 152 2.66 1.86 15.18
C GLN A 152 2.58 0.60 14.30
N GLN A 153 2.53 0.75 12.97
CA GLN A 153 2.43 -0.38 12.05
C GLN A 153 3.70 -1.24 12.10
N TRP A 154 4.87 -0.63 12.05
CA TRP A 154 6.14 -1.36 12.09
C TRP A 154 6.44 -1.95 13.47
N ALA A 155 6.03 -1.27 14.55
CA ALA A 155 6.18 -1.77 15.92
C ALA A 155 5.28 -2.99 16.22
N THR A 156 4.04 -2.99 15.70
CA THR A 156 3.04 -4.02 16.04
C THR A 156 2.89 -5.12 14.99
N LYS A 157 3.19 -4.80 13.72
CA LYS A 157 2.99 -5.69 12.56
C LYS A 157 4.24 -5.80 11.68
N GLY A 158 5.43 -5.61 12.25
CA GLY A 158 6.69 -5.58 11.52
C GLY A 158 6.90 -6.73 10.53
N ALA A 159 6.55 -7.96 10.92
CA ALA A 159 6.66 -9.15 10.05
C ALA A 159 5.75 -9.06 8.81
N THR A 160 4.52 -8.55 8.97
CA THR A 160 3.60 -8.34 7.84
C THR A 160 4.09 -7.22 6.93
N MET A 161 4.62 -6.14 7.50
CA MET A 161 5.12 -4.99 6.75
C MET A 161 6.34 -5.35 5.91
N ILE A 162 7.34 -6.02 6.51
CA ILE A 162 8.58 -6.36 5.80
C ILE A 162 8.36 -7.41 4.70
N GLU A 163 7.50 -8.40 4.94
CA GLU A 163 7.08 -9.38 3.95
C GLU A 163 6.36 -8.71 2.77
N LYS A 164 5.48 -7.75 3.07
CA LYS A 164 4.77 -6.96 2.07
C LYS A 164 5.74 -6.15 1.20
N VAL A 165 6.71 -5.46 1.81
CA VAL A 165 7.69 -4.65 1.06
C VAL A 165 8.52 -5.53 0.13
N ALA A 166 9.01 -6.68 0.63
CA ALA A 166 9.75 -7.62 -0.19
C ALA A 166 8.94 -8.11 -1.40
N LEU A 167 7.66 -8.44 -1.19
CA LEU A 167 6.77 -8.83 -2.28
C LEU A 167 6.58 -7.73 -3.31
N VAL A 168 6.24 -6.51 -2.88
CA VAL A 168 5.95 -5.41 -3.81
C VAL A 168 7.16 -5.12 -4.68
N ARG A 169 8.37 -5.10 -4.09
CA ARG A 169 9.64 -4.98 -4.84
C ARG A 169 9.82 -6.11 -5.85
N ALA A 170 9.59 -7.36 -5.45
CA ALA A 170 9.71 -8.51 -6.35
C ALA A 170 8.68 -8.48 -7.50
N LEU A 171 7.44 -8.08 -7.24
CA LEU A 171 6.41 -7.93 -8.28
C LEU A 171 6.77 -6.79 -9.24
N ARG A 172 7.31 -5.69 -8.73
CA ARG A 172 7.78 -4.54 -9.52
C ARG A 172 8.84 -4.94 -10.53
N GLU A 173 9.81 -5.74 -10.10
CA GLU A 173 10.88 -6.23 -10.95
C GLU A 173 10.41 -7.33 -11.91
N ALA A 174 9.48 -8.19 -11.49
CA ALA A 174 8.96 -9.24 -12.36
C ALA A 174 8.08 -8.68 -13.49
N PHE A 175 7.32 -7.62 -13.24
CA PHE A 175 6.33 -7.06 -14.18
C PHE A 175 6.57 -5.57 -14.47
N VAL A 176 7.82 -5.19 -14.75
CA VAL A 176 8.24 -3.78 -14.91
C VAL A 176 7.32 -2.97 -15.82
N GLU A 177 6.90 -3.51 -16.96
CA GLU A 177 6.04 -2.78 -17.91
C GLU A 177 4.67 -2.40 -17.27
N ASP A 178 4.10 -3.31 -16.49
CA ASP A 178 2.78 -3.16 -15.87
C ASP A 178 2.81 -2.34 -14.58
N VAL A 179 3.88 -2.46 -13.77
CA VAL A 179 3.92 -1.93 -12.40
C VAL A 179 5.09 -0.95 -12.13
N SER A 180 5.85 -0.57 -13.16
CA SER A 180 6.84 0.51 -13.04
C SER A 180 6.20 1.83 -12.63
N GLY A 181 6.86 2.55 -11.71
CA GLY A 181 6.37 3.80 -11.14
C GLY A 181 5.23 3.69 -10.12
N MET A 182 4.77 2.48 -9.76
CA MET A 182 3.71 2.27 -8.77
C MET A 182 4.25 2.06 -7.35
N TYR A 183 4.71 3.10 -6.67
CA TYR A 183 5.28 2.94 -5.32
C TYR A 183 4.19 2.72 -4.27
N ASP A 184 4.39 1.79 -3.34
CA ASP A 184 3.45 1.61 -2.23
C ASP A 184 3.81 2.51 -1.03
N ALA A 185 2.88 2.62 -0.10
CA ALA A 185 3.01 3.50 1.06
C ALA A 185 4.19 3.12 1.97
N ASP A 186 4.48 1.83 2.08
CA ASP A 186 5.53 1.34 2.97
C ASP A 186 6.92 1.69 2.43
N GLU A 187 7.13 1.56 1.11
CA GLU A 187 8.37 1.97 0.43
C GLU A 187 8.62 3.49 0.48
N MET A 188 7.55 4.30 0.44
CA MET A 188 7.66 5.76 0.41
C MET A 188 7.73 6.40 1.81
N GLY A 189 7.63 5.61 2.88
CA GLY A 189 7.68 6.17 4.23
C GLY A 189 6.39 6.88 4.66
N VAL A 190 5.25 6.55 4.04
CA VAL A 190 3.98 7.29 4.23
C VAL A 190 2.91 6.39 4.84
N GLU A 191 2.17 6.91 5.81
CA GLU A 191 1.02 6.20 6.37
C GLU A 191 -0.23 6.44 5.51
N LEU A 192 -0.93 5.35 5.16
CA LEU A 192 -2.22 5.46 4.49
C LEU A 192 -3.28 6.04 5.46
N PRO A 193 -4.24 6.83 4.98
CA PRO A 193 -5.34 7.32 5.82
C PRO A 193 -6.11 6.14 6.42
N SER A 194 -6.20 6.09 7.75
CA SER A 194 -7.08 5.17 8.47
C SER A 194 -8.51 5.71 8.42
N VAL A 195 -9.46 4.90 7.94
CA VAL A 195 -10.89 5.25 8.08
C VAL A 195 -11.28 4.96 9.52
N THR A 196 -11.37 6.00 10.35
CA THR A 196 -12.15 5.93 11.59
C THR A 196 -13.60 5.89 11.17
N ILE A 197 -14.22 4.71 11.22
CA ILE A 197 -15.68 4.65 11.23
C ILE A 197 -16.07 5.16 12.62
N GLU A 198 -16.46 6.43 12.70
CA GLU A 198 -17.17 6.92 13.89
C GLU A 198 -18.41 6.04 14.04
N GLN A 199 -18.38 5.12 15.01
CA GLN A 199 -19.58 4.44 15.43
C GLN A 199 -20.50 5.51 16.01
N GLU A 200 -21.57 5.85 15.31
CA GLU A 200 -22.66 6.62 15.89
C GLU A 200 -23.03 5.98 17.24
N PRO A 201 -23.15 6.77 18.32
CA PRO A 201 -23.54 6.21 19.61
C PRO A 201 -24.91 5.54 19.45
N GLN A 202 -24.93 4.21 19.55
CA GLN A 202 -26.17 3.44 19.65
C GLN A 202 -26.96 4.00 20.83
N ASN A 203 -28.09 4.63 20.49
CA ASN A 203 -29.06 5.13 21.43
C ASN A 203 -29.47 3.96 22.33
N LYS A 204 -29.08 3.99 23.61
CA LYS A 204 -29.51 3.02 24.61
C LYS A 204 -31.03 3.15 24.73
N GLN A 205 -31.77 2.23 24.13
CA GLN A 205 -33.17 2.03 24.49
C GLN A 205 -33.20 1.56 25.95
N GLU A 206 -33.79 2.38 26.81
CA GLU A 206 -34.14 1.99 28.18
C GLU A 206 -35.09 0.79 28.13
N PRO A 207 -34.89 -0.24 28.96
CA PRO A 207 -35.84 -1.33 29.05
C PRO A 207 -37.13 -0.84 29.72
N GLU A 208 -38.26 -0.98 29.02
CA GLU A 208 -39.60 -0.85 29.59
C GLU A 208 -39.74 -1.82 30.77
N ASN A 209 -39.89 -1.27 31.98
CA ASN A 209 -40.30 -2.02 33.15
C ASN A 209 -41.73 -2.56 32.92
N LYS A 210 -41.85 -3.88 32.77
CA LYS A 210 -43.11 -4.58 32.98
C LYS A 210 -43.27 -4.88 34.48
N GLN A 211 -44.22 -4.19 35.10
CA GLN A 211 -44.97 -4.66 36.28
C GLN A 211 -46.44 -4.61 35.93
#